data_AF-A0A383U1T6-F1
#
_entry.id   AF-A0A383U1T6-F1
#
_cell.length_a   1.000
_cell.length_b   1.000
_cell.length_c   1.000
_cell.angle_alpha   90.00
_cell.angle_beta   90.00
_cell.angle_gamma   90.00
#
_symmetry.space_group_name_H-M   'P 1'
#
loop_
_entity.id
_entity.type
_entity.pdbx_description
1 polymer ?
#
loop_
_entity_poly.entity_id
_entity_poly.type
_entity_poly.pdbx_seq_one_letter_code
_entity_poly.pdbx_strand_id
1 'polypeptide(L)' 'MVSKIETMNSVLNKMEDIKNTQQSLIEKLGQVQVDLFEIQSEELDKELEKVHQSSADSLDIITNAIENFEIKRNKIEQGV' A
#
# COMPACT_ATOMS: atom_id res chain seq x y z
N MET A 1 26.10 1.09 16.93
CA MET A 1 25.10 0.00 17.04
C MET A 1 23.74 0.66 16.84
N VAL A 2 22.99 0.28 15.80
CA VAL A 2 21.67 0.88 15.52
C VAL A 2 20.71 0.46 16.62
N SER A 3 19.94 1.39 17.17
CA SER A 3 18.98 1.08 18.23
C SER A 3 17.79 0.28 17.68
N LYS A 4 17.12 -0.47 18.55
CA LYS A 4 15.89 -1.18 18.19
C LYS A 4 14.85 -0.22 17.58
N ILE A 5 14.70 0.98 18.16
CA ILE A 5 13.76 2.00 17.69
C ILE A 5 14.17 2.54 16.31
N GLU A 6 15.46 2.80 16.07
CA GLU A 6 15.96 3.23 14.76
C GLU A 6 15.65 2.19 13.67
N THR A 7 15.82 0.90 13.99
CA THR A 7 15.47 -0.19 13.06
C THR A 7 13.96 -0.21 12.78
N MET A 8 13.12 -0.05 13.82
CA MET A 8 11.67 0.01 13.65
C MET A 8 11.23 1.20 12.81
N ASN A 9 11.85 2.37 12.99
CA ASN A 9 11.59 3.54 12.15
C ASN A 9 11.99 3.30 10.69
N SER A 10 13.14 2.65 10.45
CA SER A 10 13.54 2.27 9.09
C SER A 10 12.56 1.30 8.42
N VAL A 11 11.98 0.36 9.18
CA VAL A 11 10.92 -0.54 8.68
C VAL A 11 9.67 0.26 8.33
N LEU A 12 9.19 1.14 9.21
CA LEU A 12 8.01 1.96 8.96
C LEU A 12 8.15 2.84 7.72
N ASN A 13 9.31 3.47 7.52
CA ASN A 13 9.56 4.26 6.30
C ASN A 13 9.40 3.42 5.03
N LYS A 14 9.97 2.20 5.00
CA LYS A 14 9.84 1.29 3.86
C LYS A 14 8.39 0.82 3.66
N MET A 15 7.64 0.62 4.74
CA MET A 15 6.23 0.25 4.65
C MET A 15 5.38 1.40 4.09
N GLU A 16 5.68 2.65 4.48
CA GLU A 16 5.01 3.82 3.91
C GLU A 16 5.35 3.99 2.42
N ASP A 17 6.61 3.73 2.02
CA ASP A 17 6.99 3.72 0.60
C ASP A 17 6.20 2.66 -0.21
N ILE A 18 6.00 1.47 0.37
CA ILE A 18 5.17 0.41 -0.23
C ILE A 18 3.71 0.87 -0.36
N LYS A 19 3.13 1.46 0.70
CA LYS A 19 1.76 2.00 0.70
C LYS A 19 1.58 3.08 -0.37
N ASN A 20 2.52 4.03 -0.46
CA ASN A 20 2.51 5.08 -1.48
C ASN A 20 2.59 4.50 -2.90
N THR A 21 3.38 3.45 -3.09
CA THR A 21 3.47 2.74 -4.37
C THR A 21 2.15 2.08 -4.74
N GLN A 22 1.47 1.44 -3.78
CA GLN A 22 0.15 0.83 -3.99
C GLN A 22 -0.92 1.87 -4.36
N GLN A 23 -0.94 3.02 -3.67
CA GLN A 23 -1.84 4.13 -4.00
C GLN A 23 -1.61 4.63 -5.43
N SER A 24 -0.35 4.84 -5.83
CA SER A 24 -0.02 5.26 -7.20
C SER A 24 -0.42 4.22 -8.25
N LEU A 25 -0.30 2.93 -7.94
CA LEU A 25 -0.74 1.86 -8.83
C LEU A 25 -2.27 1.91 -9.02
N ILE A 26 -3.03 2.01 -7.93
CA ILE A 26 -4.50 2.11 -7.94
C ILE A 26 -4.98 3.30 -8.79
N GLU A 27 -4.38 4.48 -8.60
CA GLU A 27 -4.71 5.68 -9.38
C GLU A 27 -4.48 5.48 -10.88
N LYS A 28 -3.36 4.85 -11.25
CA LYS A 28 -3.02 4.56 -12.66
C LYS A 28 -3.93 3.51 -13.27
N LEU A 29 -4.29 2.47 -12.51
CA LEU A 29 -5.26 1.48 -12.96
C LEU A 29 -6.60 2.14 -13.27
N GLY A 30 -7.09 3.02 -12.38
CA GLY A 30 -8.31 3.79 -12.63
C GLY A 30 -8.25 4.63 -13.91
N GLN A 31 -7.13 5.33 -14.17
CA GLN A 31 -6.95 6.09 -15.41
C GLN A 31 -6.96 5.20 -16.65
N VAL A 32 -6.23 4.08 -16.62
CA VAL A 32 -6.21 3.13 -17.74
C VAL A 32 -7.59 2.53 -17.99
N GLN A 33 -8.35 2.18 -16.95
CA GLN A 33 -9.71 1.66 -17.11
C GLN A 33 -10.65 2.67 -17.79
N VAL A 34 -10.50 3.97 -17.49
CA VAL A 34 -11.22 5.04 -18.20
C VAL A 34 -10.85 5.06 -19.68
N ASP A 35 -9.56 4.99 -20.03
CA ASP A 35 -9.10 4.95 -21.42
C ASP A 35 -9.60 3.69 -22.16
N LEU A 36 -9.65 2.54 -21.49
CA LEU A 36 -10.14 1.28 -22.07
C LEU A 36 -11.64 1.31 -22.35
N PHE A 37 -12.42 2.03 -21.54
CA PHE A 37 -13.83 2.26 -21.78
C PHE A 37 -14.04 3.05 -23.08
N GLU A 38 -13.21 4.06 -23.36
CA GLU A 38 -13.31 4.86 -24.60
C GLU A 38 -13.05 4.02 -25.86
N ILE A 39 -12.12 3.06 -25.80
CA ILE A 39 -11.78 2.19 -26.93
C ILE A 39 -12.54 0.85 -26.94
N GLN A 40 -13.51 0.67 -26.03
CA GLN A 40 -14.34 -0.54 -25.90
C GLN A 40 -13.53 -1.85 -25.73
N SER A 41 -12.43 -1.79 -24.98
CA SER A 41 -11.53 -2.94 -24.74
C SER A 41 -11.94 -3.72 -23.48
N GLU A 42 -13.07 -4.44 -23.56
CA GLU A 42 -13.66 -5.13 -22.40
C GLU A 42 -12.78 -6.24 -21.82
N GLU A 43 -11.99 -6.94 -22.64
CA GLU A 43 -11.16 -8.05 -22.17
C GLU A 43 -10.04 -7.54 -21.26
N LEU A 44 -9.34 -6.48 -21.67
CA LEU A 44 -8.27 -5.90 -20.87
C LEU A 44 -8.81 -5.19 -19.63
N ASP A 45 -9.97 -4.53 -19.72
CA ASP A 45 -10.62 -3.87 -18.59
C ASP A 45 -10.92 -4.88 -17.46
N LYS A 46 -11.50 -6.04 -17.79
CA LYS A 46 -11.78 -7.12 -16.83
C LYS A 46 -10.52 -7.67 -16.16
N GLU A 47 -9.41 -7.78 -16.88
CA GLU A 47 -8.15 -8.23 -16.27
C GLU A 47 -7.56 -7.15 -15.36
N LEU A 48 -7.62 -5.88 -15.74
CA LEU A 48 -7.14 -4.78 -14.91
C LEU A 48 -8.03 -4.52 -13.68
N GLU A 49 -9.32 -4.80 -13.75
CA GLU A 49 -10.23 -4.75 -12.59
C GLU A 49 -9.79 -5.71 -11.49
N LYS A 50 -9.36 -6.93 -11.85
CA LYS A 50 -8.81 -7.90 -10.88
C LYS A 50 -7.54 -7.37 -10.21
N VAL A 51 -6.66 -6.74 -10.99
CA VAL A 51 -5.42 -6.13 -10.46
C VAL A 51 -5.76 -4.96 -9.55
N HIS A 52 -6.73 -4.14 -9.92
CA HIS A 52 -7.19 -3.00 -9.13
C HIS A 52 -7.74 -3.47 -7.79
N GLN A 53 -8.66 -4.45 -7.79
CA GLN A 53 -9.20 -5.00 -6.55
C GLN A 53 -8.10 -5.61 -5.67
N SER A 54 -7.21 -6.42 -6.25
CA SER A 54 -6.09 -7.00 -5.50
C SER A 54 -5.15 -5.95 -4.93
N SER A 55 -4.94 -4.83 -5.63
CA SER A 55 -4.10 -3.73 -5.15
C SER A 55 -4.78 -2.99 -4.01
N ALA A 56 -6.08 -2.73 -4.11
CA ALA A 56 -6.90 -2.12 -3.04
C ALA A 56 -6.89 -2.99 -1.77
N ASP A 57 -7.13 -4.30 -1.90
CA ASP A 57 -7.07 -5.23 -0.77
C ASP A 57 -5.68 -5.22 -0.11
N SER A 58 -4.61 -5.18 -0.92
CA SER A 58 -3.25 -5.12 -0.41
C SER A 58 -2.91 -3.78 0.27
N LEU A 59 -3.52 -2.67 -0.20
CA LEU A 59 -3.39 -1.35 0.40
C LEU A 59 -4.02 -1.31 1.80
N ASP A 60 -5.18 -1.94 1.97
CA ASP A 60 -5.82 -2.06 3.29
C ASP A 60 -4.97 -2.91 4.24
N ILE A 61 -4.41 -4.01 3.74
CA ILE A 61 -3.51 -4.87 4.53
C ILE A 61 -2.26 -4.09 4.98
N ILE A 62 -1.59 -3.35 4.09
CA ILE A 62 -0.37 -2.63 4.44
C ILE A 62 -0.65 -1.48 5.40
N THR A 63 -1.77 -0.77 5.23
CA THR A 63 -2.19 0.32 6.12
C THR A 63 -2.43 -0.19 7.53
N ASN A 64 -3.20 -1.27 7.68
CA ASN A 64 -3.42 -1.92 8.96
C ASN A 64 -2.12 -2.46 9.58
N ALA A 65 -1.19 -2.98 8.76
CA ALA A 65 0.09 -3.48 9.25
C ALA A 65 0.98 -2.35 9.78
N ILE A 66 1.00 -1.19 9.10
CA ILE A 66 1.71 0.02 9.54
C ILE A 66 1.17 0.46 10.90
N GLU A 67 -0.13 0.68 11.04
CA GLU A 67 -0.75 1.15 12.29
C GLU A 67 -0.44 0.22 13.47
N ASN A 68 -0.61 -1.09 13.27
CA ASN A 68 -0.31 -2.09 14.29
C ASN A 68 1.18 -2.10 14.69
N PHE A 69 2.09 -1.84 13.74
CA PHE A 69 3.52 -1.80 14.01
C PHE A 69 3.93 -0.49 14.71
N GLU A 70 3.31 0.64 14.36
CA GLU A 70 3.50 1.91 15.05
C GLU A 70 3.08 1.83 16.52
N ILE A 71 1.92 1.22 16.81
CA ILE A 71 1.48 0.98 18.20
C ILE A 71 2.54 0.18 18.98
N LYS A 72 3.11 -0.87 18.37
CA LYS A 72 4.16 -1.67 19.00
C LYS A 72 5.44 -0.86 19.22
N ARG A 73 5.85 -0.05 18.26
CA ARG A 73 7.01 0.85 18.40
C ARG A 73 6.80 1.84 19.55
N ASN A 74 5.63 2.50 19.60
CA ASN A 74 5.32 3.52 20.59
C ASN A 74 5.36 2.97 22.02
N LYS A 75 4.87 1.74 22.24
CA LYS A 75 4.97 1.07 23.55
C LYS A 75 6.42 0.90 23.99
N ILE A 76 7.28 0.43 23.08
CA ILE A 76 8.72 0.24 23.35
C ILE A 76 9.40 1.57 23.65
N GLU A 77 9.08 2.63 22.90
CA GLU A 77 9.64 3.97 23.11
C GLU A 77 9.20 4.57 24.46
N GLN A 78 7.96 4.33 24.87
CA GLN A 78 7.41 4.76 26.16
C GLN A 78 7.85 3.87 27.34
N GLY A 79 8.55 2.76 27.08
CA GLY A 79 9.00 1.82 28.11
C GLY A 79 7.90 0.96 28.72
N VAL A 80 6.80 0.72 27.99
CA VAL A 80 5.58 -0.01 28.43
C VAL A 80 5.43 -1.35 27.72
#